data_AF-A0AAD5CFY5-F1
#
_entry.id   AF-A0AAD5CFY5-F1
#
_cell.length_a   1.000
_cell.length_b   1.000
_cell.length_c   1.000
_cell.angle_alpha   90.00
_cell.angle_beta   90.00
_cell.angle_gamma   90.00
#
_symmetry.space_group_name_H-M   'P 1'
#
loop_
_entity.id
_entity.type
_entity.pdbx_description
1 polymer ?
#
loop_
_entity_poly.entity_id
_entity_poly.type
_entity_poly.pdbx_seq_one_letter_code
_entity_poly.pdbx_strand_id
1 'polypeptide(L)'
;MTTIGQIITLILMKRNTFATAQAVLQGKHATECYRQEKSVGIDKFSYALYLCYLLFAPLYIAGPIISFNAFASQLDTPQKSYTLKQVVWYGFRWVLSLFLMEIMTHFFYYNAFAISGIWKQLSPMEVFIVGYGVLNFMWLKFFLIWRYFRFWALVSGIEAPENMPRCINNCYNLESFWKNWHASFNKWLVRYKF
;
A
#
# COMPACT_ATOMS: atom_id res chain seq x y z
N MET A 1 -40.01 -19.62 -0.07
CA MET A 1 -39.88 -18.49 0.89
C MET A 1 -38.48 -18.36 1.53
N THR A 2 -37.42 -18.94 0.95
CA THR A 2 -36.08 -19.02 1.58
C THR A 2 -35.00 -18.10 1.00
N THR A 3 -35.23 -17.44 -0.13
CA THR A 3 -34.20 -16.67 -0.86
C THR A 3 -33.98 -15.24 -0.34
N ILE A 4 -35.02 -14.54 0.12
CA ILE A 4 -34.90 -13.14 0.57
C ILE A 4 -34.20 -13.05 1.94
N GLY A 5 -34.52 -13.96 2.87
CA GLY A 5 -33.89 -14.02 4.18
C GLY A 5 -32.37 -14.27 4.10
N GLN A 6 -31.94 -15.18 3.23
CA GLN A 6 -30.52 -15.48 3.02
C GLN A 6 -29.74 -14.30 2.44
N ILE A 7 -30.34 -13.54 1.52
CA ILE A 7 -29.72 -12.33 0.94
C ILE A 7 -29.57 -11.24 2.01
N ILE A 8 -30.59 -11.03 2.85
CA ILE A 8 -30.52 -10.03 3.94
C ILE A 8 -29.45 -10.44 4.97
N THR A 9 -29.38 -11.72 5.36
CA THR A 9 -28.35 -12.22 6.27
C THR A 9 -26.94 -12.08 5.68
N LEU A 10 -26.75 -12.35 4.39
CA LEU A 10 -25.47 -12.14 3.68
C LEU A 10 -25.07 -10.67 3.62
N ILE A 11 -26.02 -9.76 3.35
CA ILE A 11 -25.77 -8.32 3.32
C ILE A 11 -25.41 -7.80 4.72
N LEU A 12 -26.14 -8.22 5.75
CA LEU A 12 -25.86 -7.86 7.14
C LEU A 12 -24.51 -8.41 7.61
N MET A 13 -24.18 -9.66 7.26
CA MET A 13 -22.87 -10.24 7.52
C MET A 13 -21.74 -9.48 6.83
N LYS A 14 -21.91 -9.14 5.54
CA LYS A 14 -20.92 -8.37 4.76
C LYS A 14 -20.73 -6.96 5.31
N ARG A 15 -21.80 -6.31 5.77
CA ARG A 15 -21.78 -4.98 6.40
C ARG A 15 -21.10 -5.01 7.77
N ASN A 16 -21.37 -6.03 8.60
CA ASN A 16 -20.68 -6.23 9.87
C ASN A 16 -19.19 -6.52 9.67
N THR A 17 -18.83 -7.39 8.71
CA THR A 17 -17.41 -7.65 8.40
C THR A 17 -16.70 -6.39 7.93
N PHE A 18 -17.35 -5.57 7.10
CA PHE A 18 -16.80 -4.30 6.64
C PHE A 18 -16.58 -3.30 7.79
N ALA A 19 -17.56 -3.17 8.71
CA ALA A 19 -17.45 -2.32 9.88
C ALA A 19 -16.32 -2.77 10.82
N THR A 20 -16.21 -4.08 11.11
CA THR A 20 -15.09 -4.61 11.89
C THR A 20 -13.75 -4.44 11.19
N ALA A 21 -13.67 -4.61 9.87
CA ALA A 21 -12.44 -4.37 9.11
C ALA A 21 -12.03 -2.90 9.20
N GLN A 22 -12.98 -1.98 9.14
CA GLN A 22 -12.74 -0.54 9.22
C GLN A 22 -12.27 -0.12 10.62
N ALA A 23 -12.84 -0.68 11.69
CA ALA A 23 -12.37 -0.45 13.06
C ALA A 23 -10.96 -1.01 13.30
N VAL A 24 -10.64 -2.20 12.78
CA VAL A 24 -9.29 -2.79 12.86
C VAL A 24 -8.27 -1.95 12.08
N LEU A 25 -8.65 -1.44 10.90
CA LEU A 25 -7.79 -0.56 10.10
C LEU A 25 -7.54 0.78 10.81
N GLN A 26 -8.55 1.35 11.46
CA GLN A 26 -8.40 2.57 12.27
C GLN A 26 -7.47 2.34 13.48
N GLY A 27 -7.62 1.22 14.19
CA GLY A 27 -6.75 0.87 15.31
C GLY A 27 -5.29 0.64 14.89
N LYS A 28 -5.07 -0.01 13.74
CA LYS A 28 -3.73 -0.16 13.15
C LYS A 28 -3.12 1.19 12.76
N HIS A 29 -3.91 2.07 12.13
CA HIS A 29 -3.46 3.40 11.74
C HIS A 29 -3.07 4.28 12.95
N ALA A 30 -3.83 4.22 14.04
CA ALA A 30 -3.49 4.93 15.28
C ALA A 30 -2.18 4.42 15.90
N THR A 31 -1.97 3.10 15.89
CA THR A 31 -0.74 2.48 16.42
C THR A 31 0.49 2.81 15.56
N GLU A 32 0.32 2.91 14.25
CA GLU A 32 1.36 3.33 13.31
C GLU A 32 1.74 4.80 13.51
N CYS A 33 0.75 5.69 13.67
CA CYS A 33 0.97 7.12 13.92
C CYS A 33 1.73 7.34 15.24
N TYR A 34 1.29 6.67 16.31
CA TYR A 34 1.97 6.72 17.60
C TYR A 34 3.44 6.27 17.52
N ARG A 35 3.74 5.22 16.74
CA ARG A 35 5.13 4.77 16.54
C ARG A 35 5.97 5.73 15.71
N GLN A 36 5.38 6.46 14.77
CA GLN A 36 6.08 7.53 14.05
C GLN A 36 6.38 8.76 14.90
N GLU A 37 5.67 8.94 16.02
CA GLU A 37 5.78 10.09 16.91
C GLU A 37 6.61 9.81 18.16
N LYS A 38 6.83 8.54 18.52
CA LYS A 38 7.63 8.17 19.69
C LYS A 38 9.06 8.71 19.56
N SER A 39 9.44 9.61 20.47
CA SER A 39 10.81 10.09 20.59
C SER A 39 11.72 8.98 21.11
N VAL A 40 12.90 8.88 20.52
CA VAL A 40 13.97 8.00 20.98
C VAL A 40 14.86 8.82 21.92
N GLY A 41 15.33 8.22 23.02
CA GLY A 41 16.23 8.89 23.97
C GLY A 41 17.54 9.33 23.31
N ILE A 42 18.08 10.47 23.73
CA ILE A 42 19.29 11.10 23.16
C ILE A 42 20.51 10.16 23.21
N ASP A 43 20.54 9.32 24.23
CA ASP A 43 21.50 8.25 24.52
C ASP A 43 21.53 7.11 23.48
N LYS A 44 20.48 6.95 22.68
CA LYS A 44 20.41 5.90 21.63
C LYS A 44 20.86 6.38 20.25
N PHE A 45 21.11 7.68 20.08
CA PHE A 45 21.58 8.20 18.81
C PHE A 45 23.06 7.83 18.63
N SER A 46 23.31 6.91 17.69
CA SER A 46 24.66 6.50 17.29
C SER A 46 24.81 6.67 15.78
N TYR A 47 26.01 7.04 15.34
CA TYR A 47 26.34 7.14 13.92
C TYR A 47 26.11 5.81 13.18
N ALA A 48 26.43 4.69 13.82
CA ALA A 48 26.19 3.36 13.26
C ALA A 48 24.69 3.10 13.05
N LEU A 49 23.85 3.49 14.01
CA LEU A 49 22.39 3.34 13.90
C LEU A 49 21.82 4.20 12.77
N TYR A 50 22.33 5.40 12.59
CA TYR A 50 21.96 6.28 11.49
C TYR A 50 22.36 5.70 10.13
N LEU A 51 23.57 5.15 10.00
CA LEU A 51 23.98 4.43 8.79
C LEU A 51 23.11 3.21 8.52
N CYS A 52 22.76 2.42 9.56
CA CYS A 52 21.84 1.30 9.42
C CYS A 52 20.49 1.74 8.87
N TYR A 53 19.94 2.87 9.34
CA TYR A 53 18.70 3.43 8.82
C TYR A 53 18.81 3.83 7.34
N LEU A 54 19.90 4.50 6.95
CA LEU A 54 20.12 4.92 5.57
C LEU A 54 20.36 3.76 4.61
N LEU A 55 21.06 2.71 5.06
CA LEU A 55 21.46 1.57 4.23
C LEU A 55 20.51 0.37 4.34
N PHE A 56 19.40 0.50 5.06
CA PHE A 56 18.43 -0.59 5.19
C PHE A 56 17.74 -0.84 3.84
N ALA A 57 18.19 -1.87 3.13
CA ALA A 57 17.84 -2.14 1.73
C ALA A 57 16.33 -2.08 1.42
N PRO A 58 15.42 -2.66 2.25
CA PRO A 58 13.99 -2.56 1.97
C PRO A 58 13.47 -1.13 1.90
N LEU A 59 13.99 -0.22 2.74
CA LEU A 59 13.56 1.18 2.75
C LEU A 59 14.37 2.05 1.78
N TYR A 60 15.64 1.72 1.56
CA TYR A 60 16.56 2.47 0.70
C TYR A 60 16.18 2.41 -0.78
N ILE A 61 15.79 1.23 -1.29
CA ILE A 61 15.59 1.04 -2.74
C ILE A 61 14.26 1.67 -3.21
N ALA A 62 13.14 1.14 -2.73
CA ALA A 62 11.81 1.66 -3.02
C ALA A 62 10.80 1.29 -1.93
N GLY A 63 11.23 1.30 -0.67
CA GLY A 63 10.34 1.04 0.45
C GLY A 63 9.50 2.24 0.85
N PRO A 64 8.51 2.04 1.74
CA PRO A 64 7.76 3.15 2.30
C PRO A 64 8.64 4.03 3.18
N ILE A 65 8.39 5.34 3.15
CA ILE A 65 9.14 6.32 3.93
C ILE A 65 8.71 6.24 5.40
N ILE A 66 9.68 6.08 6.30
CA ILE A 66 9.49 6.15 7.76
C ILE A 66 10.46 7.16 8.34
N SER A 67 10.20 7.66 9.55
CA SER A 67 11.15 8.51 10.26
C SER A 67 12.25 7.68 10.93
N PHE A 68 13.42 8.30 11.17
CA PHE A 68 14.50 7.67 11.93
C PHE A 68 14.03 7.16 13.30
N ASN A 69 13.26 7.98 14.02
CA ASN A 69 12.72 7.60 15.34
C ASN A 69 11.82 6.35 15.25
N ALA A 70 11.00 6.25 14.20
CA ALA A 70 10.17 5.07 13.96
C ALA A 70 11.01 3.83 13.69
N PHE A 71 12.08 3.94 12.90
CA PHE A 71 13.00 2.84 12.63
C PHE A 71 13.74 2.39 13.89
N ALA A 72 14.38 3.33 14.59
CA ALA A 72 15.16 3.06 15.79
C ALA A 72 14.31 2.44 16.92
N SER A 73 13.09 2.94 17.14
CA SER A 73 12.20 2.37 18.15
C SER A 73 11.75 0.93 17.84
N GLN A 74 11.70 0.55 16.56
CA GLN A 74 11.33 -0.80 16.12
C GLN A 74 12.49 -1.80 16.17
N LEU A 75 13.74 -1.34 16.26
CA LEU A 75 14.89 -2.23 16.47
C LEU A 75 14.92 -2.76 17.91
N ASP A 76 14.60 -1.91 18.89
CA ASP A 76 14.50 -2.33 20.30
C ASP A 76 13.25 -3.16 20.57
N THR A 77 12.13 -2.80 19.94
CA THR A 77 10.86 -3.48 20.09
C THR A 77 10.30 -3.78 18.70
N PRO A 78 10.63 -4.95 18.13
CA PRO A 78 10.12 -5.37 16.83
C PRO A 78 8.60 -5.29 16.77
N GLN A 79 8.08 -5.10 15.55
CA GLN A 79 6.65 -5.05 15.35
C GLN A 79 5.96 -6.31 15.92
N LYS A 80 4.85 -6.11 16.65
CA LYS A 80 3.96 -7.20 17.13
C LYS A 80 2.58 -7.14 16.50
N SER A 81 2.33 -6.18 15.60
CA SER A 81 1.03 -5.96 14.96
C SER A 81 0.71 -6.95 13.86
N TYR A 82 1.74 -7.59 13.29
CA TYR A 82 1.60 -8.64 12.29
C TYR A 82 2.11 -9.97 12.85
N THR A 83 1.21 -10.93 12.98
CA THR A 83 1.60 -12.32 13.27
C THR A 83 2.30 -12.94 12.07
N LEU A 84 3.11 -13.98 12.28
CA LEU A 84 3.79 -14.69 11.18
C LEU A 84 2.79 -15.15 10.10
N LYS A 85 1.63 -15.66 10.51
CA LYS A 85 0.53 -16.04 9.60
C LYS A 85 0.06 -14.86 8.73
N GLN A 86 -0.02 -13.65 9.31
CA GLN A 86 -0.41 -12.46 8.57
C GLN A 86 0.67 -11.99 7.60
N VAL A 87 1.96 -12.13 7.95
CA VAL A 87 3.09 -11.83 7.06
C VAL A 87 3.12 -12.79 5.87
N VAL A 88 2.97 -14.10 6.12
CA VAL A 88 2.89 -15.11 5.05
C VAL A 88 1.68 -14.84 4.14
N TRP A 89 0.52 -14.53 4.72
CA TRP A 89 -0.67 -14.17 3.96
C TRP A 89 -0.51 -12.88 3.16
N TYR A 90 0.26 -11.92 3.66
CA TYR A 90 0.62 -10.70 2.93
C TYR A 90 1.47 -11.03 1.69
N GLY A 91 2.48 -11.89 1.84
CA GLY A 91 3.30 -12.38 0.73
C GLY A 91 2.48 -13.15 -0.30
N PHE A 92 1.58 -14.03 0.14
CA PHE A 92 0.67 -14.74 -0.77
C PHE A 92 -0.22 -13.80 -1.58
N ARG A 93 -0.80 -12.75 -0.95
CA ARG A 93 -1.58 -11.72 -1.66
C ARG A 93 -0.74 -10.95 -2.68
N TRP A 94 0.54 -10.72 -2.39
CA TRP A 94 1.45 -10.11 -3.35
C TRP A 94 1.65 -11.00 -4.57
N VAL A 95 1.86 -12.30 -4.38
CA VAL A 95 1.97 -13.29 -5.48
C VAL A 95 0.70 -13.31 -6.34
N LEU A 96 -0.49 -13.32 -5.72
CA LEU A 96 -1.75 -13.24 -6.48
C LEU A 96 -1.86 -11.94 -7.29
N SER A 97 -1.36 -10.82 -6.74
CA SER A 97 -1.35 -9.53 -7.43
C SER A 97 -0.34 -9.50 -8.58
N LEU A 98 0.77 -10.24 -8.47
CA LEU A 98 1.74 -10.42 -9.53
C LEU A 98 1.14 -11.21 -10.68
N PHE A 99 0.46 -12.32 -10.39
CA PHE A 99 -0.30 -13.08 -11.40
C PHE A 99 -1.37 -12.23 -12.07
N LEU A 100 -2.09 -11.39 -11.32
CA LEU A 100 -3.05 -10.45 -11.90
C LEU A 100 -2.39 -9.48 -12.88
N MET A 101 -1.21 -8.95 -12.54
CA MET A 101 -0.46 -8.08 -13.43
C MET A 101 -0.05 -8.80 -14.71
N GLU A 102 0.44 -10.04 -14.59
CA GLU A 102 0.86 -10.87 -15.72
C GLU A 102 -0.32 -11.16 -16.68
N ILE A 103 -1.47 -11.58 -16.12
CA ILE A 103 -2.71 -11.78 -16.87
C ILE A 103 -3.08 -10.48 -17.59
N MET A 104 -3.02 -9.35 -16.88
CA MET A 104 -3.41 -8.09 -17.46
C MET A 104 -2.49 -7.67 -18.61
N THR A 105 -1.18 -7.87 -18.51
CA THR A 105 -0.23 -7.56 -19.59
C THR A 105 -0.31 -8.55 -20.75
N HIS A 106 -0.67 -9.80 -20.49
CA HIS A 106 -0.78 -10.83 -21.51
C HIS A 106 -2.03 -10.66 -22.39
N PHE A 107 -3.15 -10.28 -21.78
CA PHE A 107 -4.43 -10.14 -22.50
C PHE A 107 -4.75 -8.70 -22.91
N PHE A 108 -4.26 -7.70 -22.18
CA PHE A 108 -4.60 -6.29 -22.43
C PHE A 108 -3.38 -5.44 -22.77
N TYR A 109 -3.23 -5.13 -24.06
CA TYR A 109 -2.10 -4.38 -24.62
C TYR A 109 -2.23 -2.85 -24.48
N TYR A 110 -2.80 -2.35 -23.38
CA TYR A 110 -3.07 -0.92 -23.19
C TYR A 110 -1.83 -0.04 -23.37
N ASN A 111 -0.69 -0.45 -22.81
CA ASN A 111 0.58 0.30 -22.94
C ASN A 111 1.10 0.31 -24.38
N ALA A 112 0.90 -0.77 -25.14
CA ALA A 112 1.32 -0.83 -26.54
C ALA A 112 0.48 0.15 -27.38
N PHE A 113 -0.84 0.19 -27.17
CA PHE A 113 -1.71 1.18 -27.82
C PHE A 113 -1.31 2.62 -27.48
N ALA A 114 -0.98 2.89 -26.21
CA ALA A 114 -0.56 4.23 -25.77
C ALA A 114 0.75 4.69 -26.45
N ILE A 115 1.73 3.80 -26.62
CA ILE A 115 3.03 4.13 -27.23
C ILE A 115 2.96 4.16 -28.76
N SER A 116 2.15 3.30 -29.37
CA SER A 116 2.07 3.14 -30.84
C SER A 116 1.60 4.38 -31.61
N GLY A 117 0.99 5.36 -30.95
CA GLY A 117 0.41 6.55 -31.60
C GLY A 117 -0.93 6.29 -32.30
N ILE A 118 -1.46 5.07 -32.28
CA ILE A 118 -2.74 4.67 -32.89
C ILE A 118 -3.93 5.39 -32.25
N TRP A 119 -3.78 5.93 -31.03
CA TRP A 119 -4.83 6.68 -30.33
C TRP A 119 -5.44 7.84 -31.13
N LYS A 120 -4.75 8.37 -32.14
CA LYS A 120 -5.28 9.41 -33.06
C LYS A 120 -6.40 8.89 -33.98
N GLN A 121 -6.45 7.58 -34.21
CA GLN A 121 -7.43 6.92 -35.08
C GLN A 121 -8.56 6.27 -34.27
N LEU A 122 -8.42 6.21 -32.95
CA LEU A 122 -9.41 5.66 -32.05
C LEU A 122 -10.51 6.68 -31.76
N SER A 123 -11.72 6.19 -31.53
CA SER A 123 -12.81 7.01 -31.02
C SER A 123 -12.50 7.54 -29.61
N PRO A 124 -13.12 8.65 -29.18
CA PRO A 124 -12.90 9.19 -27.84
C PRO A 124 -13.15 8.16 -26.71
N MET A 125 -14.12 7.25 -26.90
CA MET A 125 -14.41 6.21 -25.92
C MET A 125 -13.30 5.15 -25.84
N GLU A 126 -12.75 4.74 -26.98
CA GLU A 126 -11.64 3.79 -27.02
C GLU A 126 -10.37 4.38 -26.39
N VAL A 127 -10.09 5.67 -26.67
CA VAL A 127 -8.98 6.39 -26.02
C VAL A 127 -9.18 6.42 -24.50
N PHE A 128 -10.39 6.66 -24.02
CA PHE A 128 -10.71 6.61 -22.60
C PHE A 128 -10.45 5.23 -21.98
N ILE A 129 -10.90 4.15 -22.64
CA ILE A 129 -10.68 2.77 -22.18
C ILE A 129 -9.17 2.46 -22.11
N VAL A 130 -8.41 2.84 -23.14
CA VAL A 130 -6.95 2.63 -23.16
C VAL A 130 -6.27 3.41 -22.03
N GLY A 131 -6.61 4.70 -21.87
CA GLY A 131 -6.06 5.54 -20.80
C GLY A 131 -6.38 5.01 -19.41
N TYR A 132 -7.61 4.55 -19.19
CA TYR A 132 -8.03 3.92 -17.95
C TYR A 132 -7.28 2.61 -17.68
N GLY A 133 -7.06 1.78 -18.71
CA GLY A 133 -6.26 0.57 -18.63
C GLY A 133 -4.79 0.84 -18.27
N VAL A 134 -4.17 1.83 -18.90
CA VAL A 134 -2.79 2.28 -18.57
C VAL A 134 -2.70 2.76 -17.12
N LEU A 135 -3.71 3.49 -16.65
CA LEU A 135 -3.74 3.99 -15.27
C LEU A 135 -3.85 2.85 -14.24
N ASN A 136 -4.69 1.84 -14.51
CA ASN A 136 -4.77 0.63 -13.68
C ASN A 136 -3.48 -0.18 -13.70
N PHE A 137 -2.84 -0.30 -14.87
CA PHE A 137 -1.51 -0.91 -15.01
C PHE A 137 -0.45 -0.18 -14.18
N MET A 138 -0.39 1.15 -14.27
CA MET A 138 0.54 1.95 -13.52
C MET A 138 0.31 1.79 -12.00
N TRP A 139 -0.95 1.82 -11.55
CA TRP A 139 -1.30 1.58 -10.15
C TRP A 139 -0.80 0.21 -9.68
N LEU A 140 -1.10 -0.87 -10.43
CA LEU A 140 -0.73 -2.24 -10.06
C LEU A 140 0.79 -2.44 -10.04
N LYS A 141 1.51 -1.83 -10.98
CA LYS A 141 2.97 -1.82 -11.03
C LYS A 141 3.56 -1.22 -9.75
N PHE A 142 3.14 -0.01 -9.36
CA PHE A 142 3.65 0.63 -8.14
C PHE A 142 3.21 -0.11 -6.87
N PHE A 143 1.98 -0.59 -6.85
CA PHE A 143 1.46 -1.44 -5.77
C PHE A 143 2.36 -2.65 -5.53
N LEU A 144 2.76 -3.38 -6.59
CA LEU A 144 3.64 -4.53 -6.47
C LEU A 144 5.04 -4.17 -5.96
N ILE A 145 5.65 -3.11 -6.52
CA ILE A 145 6.98 -2.65 -6.11
C ILE A 145 6.98 -2.31 -4.63
N TRP A 146 6.09 -1.43 -4.17
CA TRP A 146 6.10 -0.98 -2.78
C TRP A 146 5.69 -2.07 -1.79
N ARG A 147 4.74 -2.94 -2.16
CA ARG A 147 4.38 -4.08 -1.30
C ARG A 147 5.51 -5.09 -1.18
N TYR A 148 6.31 -5.28 -2.22
CA TYR A 148 7.46 -6.17 -2.17
C TYR A 148 8.48 -5.67 -1.12
N PHE A 149 8.88 -4.40 -1.21
CA PHE A 149 9.83 -3.83 -0.25
C PHE A 149 9.25 -3.74 1.16
N ARG A 150 7.96 -3.42 1.29
CA ARG A 150 7.28 -3.46 2.58
C ARG A 150 7.22 -4.88 3.17
N PHE A 151 7.01 -5.91 2.36
CA PHE A 151 7.02 -7.30 2.81
C PHE A 151 8.38 -7.66 3.42
N TRP A 152 9.48 -7.31 2.76
CA TRP A 152 10.83 -7.54 3.30
C TRP A 152 11.10 -6.74 4.57
N ALA A 153 10.60 -5.50 4.66
CA ALA A 153 10.67 -4.74 5.91
C ALA A 153 9.94 -5.48 7.06
N LEU A 154 8.73 -6.00 6.79
CA LEU A 154 7.94 -6.76 7.77
C LEU A 154 8.63 -8.06 8.22
N VAL A 155 9.26 -8.79 7.28
CA VAL A 155 10.04 -9.99 7.58
C VAL A 155 11.21 -9.65 8.51
N SER A 156 11.85 -8.51 8.31
CA SER A 156 12.90 -7.98 9.18
C SER A 156 12.39 -7.35 10.49
N GLY A 157 11.09 -7.44 10.79
CA GLY A 157 10.50 -6.90 12.02
C GLY A 157 10.20 -5.40 11.99
N ILE A 158 10.40 -4.73 10.85
CA ILE A 158 10.13 -3.30 10.65
C ILE A 158 8.77 -3.12 9.98
N GLU A 159 7.83 -2.53 10.71
CA GLU A 159 6.51 -2.15 10.21
C GLU A 159 6.55 -0.75 9.57
N ALA A 160 6.51 -0.75 8.24
CA ALA A 160 6.39 0.44 7.42
C ALA A 160 4.94 0.69 6.95
N PRO A 161 4.55 1.96 6.69
CA PRO A 161 3.25 2.32 6.12
C PRO A 161 2.95 1.57 4.82
N GLU A 162 1.69 1.23 4.58
CA GLU A 162 1.26 0.76 3.26
C GLU A 162 1.15 1.95 2.30
N ASN A 163 1.83 1.91 1.15
CA ASN A 163 1.86 3.04 0.22
C ASN A 163 0.61 3.14 -0.67
N MET A 164 -0.02 2.00 -0.97
CA MET A 164 -1.24 1.88 -1.77
C MET A 164 -2.35 1.20 -0.96
N PRO A 165 -2.89 1.86 0.09
CA PRO A 165 -3.94 1.30 0.93
C PRO A 165 -5.30 1.16 0.23
N ARG A 166 -5.54 1.92 -0.85
CA ARG A 166 -6.79 1.87 -1.63
C ARG A 166 -6.51 1.62 -3.10
N CYS A 167 -7.41 0.90 -3.75
CA CYS A 167 -7.45 0.81 -5.20
C CYS A 167 -7.81 2.17 -5.79
N ILE A 168 -7.21 2.51 -6.93
CA ILE A 168 -7.49 3.76 -7.65
C ILE A 168 -8.99 3.90 -7.96
N ASN A 169 -9.66 2.79 -8.27
CA ASN A 169 -11.08 2.75 -8.60
C ASN A 169 -12.01 2.97 -7.39
N ASN A 170 -11.45 3.03 -6.18
CA ASN A 170 -12.17 3.28 -4.93
C ASN A 170 -11.79 4.66 -4.33
N CYS A 171 -11.20 5.56 -5.12
CA CYS A 171 -10.93 6.94 -4.75
C CYS A 171 -12.00 7.86 -5.33
N TYR A 172 -12.88 8.40 -4.48
CA TYR A 172 -14.02 9.23 -4.90
C TYR A 172 -13.68 10.71 -5.16
N ASN A 173 -12.50 11.16 -4.74
CA ASN A 173 -12.05 12.54 -4.93
C ASN A 173 -10.52 12.62 -5.07
N LEU A 174 -10.05 13.74 -5.60
CA LEU A 174 -8.62 13.99 -5.86
C LEU A 174 -7.79 14.00 -4.59
N GLU A 175 -8.32 14.54 -3.50
CA GLU A 175 -7.63 14.57 -2.21
C GLU A 175 -7.36 13.15 -1.69
N SER A 176 -8.37 12.28 -1.72
CA SER A 176 -8.22 10.88 -1.33
C SER A 176 -7.29 10.14 -2.28
N PHE A 177 -7.27 10.47 -3.58
CA PHE A 177 -6.30 9.88 -4.50
C PHE A 177 -4.87 10.18 -4.04
N TRP A 178 -4.53 11.46 -3.82
CA TRP A 178 -3.16 11.85 -3.43
C TRP A 178 -2.76 11.38 -2.04
N LYS A 179 -3.71 11.26 -1.10
CA LYS A 179 -3.46 10.65 0.22
C LYS A 179 -3.17 9.16 0.16
N ASN A 180 -3.65 8.44 -0.86
CA ASN A 180 -3.58 6.97 -0.92
C ASN A 180 -2.70 6.43 -2.06
N TRP A 181 -2.24 7.24 -3.02
CA TRP A 181 -1.38 6.78 -4.11
C TRP A 181 0.06 6.54 -3.64
N HIS A 182 0.59 7.35 -2.72
CA HIS A 182 1.90 7.12 -2.10
C HIS A 182 1.84 7.59 -0.65
N ALA A 183 1.08 6.86 0.17
CA ALA A 183 0.65 7.32 1.48
C ALA A 183 1.83 7.70 2.39
N SER A 184 2.95 6.97 2.36
CA SER A 184 4.12 7.30 3.18
C SER A 184 4.72 8.66 2.80
N PHE A 185 4.79 8.96 1.51
CA PHE A 185 5.33 10.22 1.00
C PHE A 185 4.38 11.37 1.30
N ASN A 186 3.08 11.16 1.18
CA ASN A 186 2.08 12.14 1.59
C ASN A 186 2.20 12.47 3.10
N LYS A 187 2.30 11.45 3.97
CA LYS A 187 2.52 11.64 5.41
C LYS A 187 3.82 12.41 5.69
N TRP A 188 4.89 12.09 4.98
CA TRP A 188 6.17 12.80 5.10
C TRP A 188 6.05 14.28 4.68
N LEU A 189 5.42 14.56 3.54
CA LEU A 189 5.20 15.92 3.06
C LEU A 189 4.40 16.77 4.07
N VAL A 190 3.30 16.22 4.59
CA VAL A 190 2.44 16.92 5.56
C VAL A 190 3.15 17.15 6.89
N ARG A 191 4.18 16.36 7.23
CA ARG A 191 4.92 16.54 8.49
C ARG A 191 6.09 17.52 8.38
N TYR A 192 6.77 17.53 7.25
CA TYR A 192 8.07 18.22 7.12
C TYR A 192 8.06 19.43 6.18
N LYS A 193 7.03 19.58 5.34
CA LYS A 193 6.96 20.67 4.36
C LYS A 193 5.77 21.61 4.58
N PHE A 194 4.61 21.04 4.91
CA PHE A 194 3.39 21.77 5.23
C PHE A 194 3.17 21.81 6.74
#